data_AF-A0A228R045-F1
#
_entry.id   AF-A0A228R045-F1
#
_cell.length_a   1.000
_cell.length_b   1.000
_cell.length_c   1.000
_cell.angle_alpha   90.00
_cell.angle_beta   90.00
_cell.angle_gamma   90.00
#
_symmetry.space_group_name_H-M   'P 1'
#
loop_
_entity.id
_entity.type
_entity.pdbx_description
1 polymer ?
#
loop_
_entity_poly.entity_id
_entity_poly.type
_entity_poly.pdbx_seq_one_letter_code
_entity_poly.pdbx_strand_id
1 'polypeptide(L)' 'MQNENTPGASAVDPAQRADVTIRGDGASTDRLVPGNPPVRFGVLQGQAWIADDFDAPLPDYLLDAFEGH' A
#
# COMPACT_ATOMS: atom_id res chain seq x y z
N MET A 1 -16.34 28.45 -23.25
CA MET A 1 -15.07 27.75 -23.52
C MET A 1 -14.56 27.19 -22.20
N GLN A 2 -15.03 26.01 -21.81
CA GLN A 2 -14.59 25.31 -20.60
C GLN A 2 -13.79 24.10 -21.09
N ASN A 3 -12.53 23.98 -20.67
CA ASN A 3 -11.71 22.81 -20.94
C ASN A 3 -11.40 22.09 -19.63
N GLU A 4 -11.94 20.88 -19.57
CA GLU A 4 -11.83 19.87 -18.55
C GLU A 4 -10.41 19.30 -18.51
N ASN A 5 -9.92 18.92 -17.33
CA ASN A 5 -8.86 17.93 -17.15
C ASN A 5 -8.93 17.38 -15.71
N THR A 6 -9.85 16.46 -15.47
CA THR A 6 -9.87 15.63 -14.25
C THR A 6 -9.09 14.35 -14.57
N PRO A 7 -7.97 14.03 -13.88
CA PRO A 7 -7.30 12.75 -14.08
C PRO A 7 -8.19 11.64 -13.53
N GLY A 8 -8.34 10.58 -14.33
CA GLY A 8 -9.34 9.54 -14.15
C GLY A 8 -9.31 8.86 -12.78
N ALA A 9 -10.50 8.74 -12.19
CA ALA A 9 -10.78 7.72 -11.20
C ALA A 9 -10.47 6.36 -11.83
N SER A 10 -9.40 5.71 -11.38
CA SER A 10 -9.07 4.35 -11.79
C SER A 10 -10.23 3.45 -11.37
N ALA A 11 -11.01 3.00 -12.36
CA ALA A 11 -12.05 2.02 -12.14
C ALA A 11 -11.40 0.72 -11.67
N VAL A 12 -11.63 0.37 -10.40
CA VAL A 12 -11.22 -0.92 -9.85
C VAL A 12 -11.92 -2.03 -10.65
N ASP A 13 -11.11 -2.92 -11.23
CA ASP A 13 -11.58 -4.04 -12.04
C ASP A 13 -12.44 -4.99 -11.17
N PRO A 14 -13.71 -5.24 -11.54
CA PRO A 14 -14.60 -6.12 -10.77
C PRO A 14 -14.14 -7.58 -10.75
N ALA A 15 -13.17 -8.00 -11.58
CA ALA A 15 -12.57 -9.33 -11.54
C ALA A 15 -11.74 -9.60 -10.27
N GLN A 16 -11.41 -8.57 -9.49
CA GLN A 16 -10.76 -8.71 -8.17
C GLN A 16 -11.76 -9.12 -7.07
N ARG A 17 -13.06 -9.18 -7.37
CA ARG A 17 -14.07 -9.68 -6.43
C ARG A 17 -14.00 -11.21 -6.44
N ALA A 18 -13.10 -11.75 -5.63
CA ALA A 18 -13.07 -13.18 -5.34
C ALA A 18 -14.45 -13.57 -4.76
N ASP A 19 -15.29 -14.16 -5.61
CA ASP A 19 -16.57 -14.72 -5.24
C ASP A 19 -16.29 -16.00 -4.45
N VAL A 20 -16.25 -15.86 -3.12
CA VAL A 20 -16.05 -17.01 -2.23
C VAL A 20 -17.38 -17.76 -2.11
N THR A 21 -17.64 -18.62 -3.08
CA THR A 21 -18.77 -19.56 -3.01
C THR A 21 -18.39 -20.72 -2.10
N ILE A 22 -18.76 -20.64 -0.82
CA ILE A 22 -18.74 -21.81 0.08
C ILE A 22 -19.93 -22.68 -0.28
N ARG A 23 -19.72 -23.69 -1.14
CA ARG A 23 -20.70 -24.75 -1.39
C ARG A 23 -20.46 -25.89 -0.42
N GLY A 24 -21.49 -26.21 0.37
CA GLY A 24 -21.48 -27.29 1.35
C GLY A 24 -21.39 -28.69 0.74
N ASP A 25 -20.79 -29.56 1.54
CA ASP A 25 -20.82 -31.02 1.56
C ASP A 25 -20.55 -31.79 0.26
N GLY A 26 -19.27 -32.13 0.11
CA GLY A 26 -18.78 -33.25 -0.67
C GLY A 26 -17.30 -33.39 -0.38
N ALA A 27 -16.89 -34.51 0.23
CA ALA A 27 -15.53 -34.75 0.72
C ALA A 27 -14.47 -34.40 -0.33
N SER A 28 -13.84 -33.24 -0.16
CA SER A 28 -12.68 -32.85 -0.96
C SER A 28 -11.50 -33.62 -0.41
N THR A 29 -10.97 -34.55 -1.19
CA THR A 29 -9.63 -35.10 -0.98
C THR A 29 -8.65 -33.95 -1.06
N ASP A 30 -8.32 -33.41 0.12
CA ASP A 30 -7.50 -32.22 0.27
C ASP A 30 -6.08 -32.55 -0.19
N ARG A 31 -5.80 -32.24 -1.46
CA ARG A 31 -4.44 -32.29 -1.98
C ARG A 31 -3.69 -31.19 -1.21
N LEU A 32 -2.80 -31.60 -0.31
CA LEU A 32 -1.80 -30.74 0.32
C LEU A 32 -0.94 -30.10 -0.76
N VAL A 33 -1.43 -28.99 -1.32
CA VAL A 33 -0.60 -28.06 -2.08
C VAL A 33 0.21 -27.30 -1.04
N PRO A 34 1.54 -27.19 -1.19
CA PRO A 34 2.33 -26.33 -0.33
C PRO A 34 1.74 -24.92 -0.37
N GLY A 35 1.14 -24.49 0.73
CA GLY A 35 0.64 -23.13 0.87
C GLY A 35 1.79 -22.14 0.74
N ASN A 36 1.51 -20.96 0.20
CA ASN A 36 2.50 -19.89 0.17
C ASN A 36 2.95 -19.60 1.61
N PRO A 37 4.26 -19.47 1.89
CA PRO A 37 4.72 -19.20 3.25
C PRO A 37 4.10 -17.90 3.76
N PRO A 38 3.78 -17.81 5.06
CA PRO A 38 3.21 -16.61 5.64
C PRO A 38 4.18 -15.44 5.46
N VAL A 39 3.65 -14.27 5.07
CA VAL A 39 4.42 -13.04 4.96
C VAL A 39 4.94 -12.64 6.34
N ARG A 40 6.25 -12.39 6.44
CA ARG A 40 6.91 -11.94 7.67
C ARG A 40 7.21 -10.45 7.59
N PHE A 41 6.56 -9.66 8.43
CA PHE A 41 6.85 -8.23 8.59
C PHE A 41 7.94 -7.98 9.63
N GLY A 42 8.49 -6.77 9.66
CA GLY A 42 9.43 -6.35 10.72
C GLY A 42 10.83 -6.96 10.63
N VAL A 43 11.20 -7.58 9.50
CA VAL A 43 12.53 -8.21 9.32
C VAL A 43 13.71 -7.23 9.42
N LEU A 44 13.44 -5.92 9.35
CA LEU A 44 14.43 -4.84 9.51
C LEU A 44 14.13 -3.94 10.72
N GLN A 45 13.31 -4.39 11.67
CA GLN A 45 12.99 -3.60 12.86
C GLN A 45 14.27 -3.18 13.61
N GLY A 46 14.37 -1.89 13.94
CA GLY A 46 15.54 -1.33 14.63
C GLY A 46 16.80 -1.14 13.77
N GLN A 47 16.73 -1.42 12.46
CA GLN A 47 17.83 -1.15 11.53
C GLN A 47 17.76 0.26 10.90
N ALA A 48 16.72 1.02 11.21
CA ALA A 48 16.62 2.41 10.81
C ALA A 48 17.45 3.30 11.74
N TRP A 49 18.18 4.24 11.16
CA TRP A 49 18.85 5.31 11.89
C TRP A 49 18.06 6.61 11.67
N ILE A 50 17.86 7.36 12.75
CA ILE A 50 17.24 8.69 12.75
C ILE A 50 18.32 9.68 13.17
N ALA A 51 18.43 10.79 12.45
CA ALA A 51 19.37 11.84 12.78
C ALA A 51 18.95 12.55 14.09
N ASP A 52 19.93 13.03 14.86
CA ASP A 52 19.67 13.68 16.16
C ASP A 52 18.83 14.95 16.01
N ASP A 53 18.86 15.57 14.83
CA ASP A 53 18.17 16.81 14.47
C ASP A 53 16.93 16.57 13.60
N PHE A 54 16.40 15.34 13.54
CA PHE A 54 15.24 15.03 12.69
C PHE A 54 14.02 15.92 12.96
N ASP A 55 13.78 16.27 14.23
CA ASP A 55 12.69 17.16 14.64
C ASP A 55 13.11 18.64 14.66
N ALA A 56 14.34 18.98 14.24
CA ALA A 56 14.77 20.36 14.14
C ALA A 56 13.97 21.09 13.06
N PRO A 57 13.73 22.41 13.23
CA PRO A 57 13.07 23.20 12.19
C PRO A 57 13.90 23.18 10.89
N LEU A 58 13.20 23.17 9.76
CA LEU A 58 13.87 23.30 8.47
C LEU A 58 14.52 24.69 8.35
N PRO A 59 15.71 24.80 7.73
CA PRO A 59 16.33 26.08 7.40
C PRO A 59 15.41 26.99 6.56
N ASP A 60 15.49 28.31 6.80
CA ASP A 60 14.64 29.31 6.14
C ASP A 60 14.63 29.20 4.61
N TYR A 61 15.82 29.01 4.00
CA TYR A 61 15.94 28.88 2.54
C TYR A 61 15.25 27.62 1.98
N LEU A 62 15.09 26.57 2.80
CA LEU A 62 14.34 25.37 2.40
C LEU A 62 12.85 25.59 2.61
N LEU A 63 12.44 26.21 3.72
CA LEU A 63 11.03 26.55 3.97
C LEU A 63 10.45 27.41 2.85
N ASP A 64 11.22 28.39 2.38
CA ASP A 64 10.88 29.29 1.27
C ASP A 64 10.44 28.53 0.00
N ALA A 65 11.10 27.39 -0.28
CA ALA A 65 10.79 26.56 -1.44
C ALA A 65 9.44 25.83 -1.33
N PHE A 66 8.88 25.66 -0.13
CA PHE A 66 7.57 25.05 0.09
C PHE A 66 6.43 26.10 0.14
N GLU A 67 6.74 27.34 0.53
CA GLU A 67 5.71 28.36 0.78
C GLU A 67 5.20 29.06 -0.49
N GLY A 68 5.90 28.94 -1.61
CA GLY A 68 5.40 29.33 -2.94
C GLY A 68 5.09 30.82 -3.08
N HIS A 69 6.09 31.59 -3.52
CA HIS A 69 5.96 33.03 -3.82
C HIS A 69 5.37 33.31 -5.19
#